data_AF-A0ABC8QUL9-F1
#
_entry.id   AF-A0ABC8QUL9-F1
#
_cell.length_a   1.000
_cell.length_b   1.000
_cell.length_c   1.000
_cell.angle_alpha   90.00
_cell.angle_beta   90.00
_cell.angle_gamma   90.00
#
_symmetry.space_group_name_H-M   'P 1'
#
loop_
_entity.id
_entity.type
_entity.pdbx_description
1 polymer ?
#
loop_
_entity_poly.entity_id
_entity_poly.type
_entity_poly.pdbx_seq_one_letter_code
_entity_poly.pdbx_strand_id
1 'polypeptide(L)' 'MCTCGASFTIEIVSEQFGGKRLLERHRMVNAALTEEMKQIHALSITKALTPEQWKQQQEPEKSQAAA' A
#
# COMPACT_ATOMS: atom_id res chain seq x y z
N MET A 1 23.72 -0.57 -14.44
CA MET A 1 22.42 -0.49 -15.13
C MET A 1 21.44 0.27 -14.23
N CYS A 2 21.11 1.53 -14.53
CA CYS A 2 20.14 2.30 -13.75
C CYS A 2 18.89 2.52 -14.61
N THR A 3 17.85 1.73 -14.34
CA THR A 3 16.56 1.80 -15.03
C THR A 3 15.84 3.09 -14.68
N CYS A 4 15.36 3.75 -15.73
CA CYS A 4 14.85 5.09 -15.80
C CYS A 4 13.36 5.16 -15.45
N GLY A 5 13.00 5.27 -14.17
CA GLY A 5 11.71 5.85 -13.78
C GLY A 5 11.44 5.82 -12.28
N ALA A 6 10.47 6.64 -11.85
CA ALA A 6 10.15 6.81 -10.44
C ALA A 6 9.52 5.54 -9.85
N SER A 7 10.01 5.14 -8.68
CA SER A 7 9.47 4.04 -7.89
C SER A 7 8.69 4.63 -6.71
N PHE A 8 7.41 4.27 -6.60
CA PHE A 8 6.58 4.75 -5.51
C PHE A 8 6.22 3.61 -4.57
N THR A 9 6.20 3.92 -3.28
CA THR A 9 5.73 3.03 -2.24
C THR A 9 4.50 3.65 -1.62
N ILE A 10 3.38 2.92 -1.61
CA ILE A 10 2.10 3.46 -1.16
C ILE A 10 1.47 2.61 -0.04
N GLU A 11 0.82 3.30 0.88
CA GLU A 11 -0.01 2.73 1.94
C GLU A 11 -1.45 3.21 1.74
N ILE A 12 -2.39 2.27 1.69
CA ILE A 12 -3.78 2.55 1.35
C ILE A 12 -4.68 2.02 2.45
N VAL A 13 -5.57 2.90 2.91
CA VAL A 13 -6.58 2.59 3.91
C VAL A 13 -7.95 2.77 3.29
N SER A 14 -8.74 1.70 3.21
CA SER A 14 -10.09 1.75 2.64
C SER A 14 -11.01 0.68 3.20
N GLU A 15 -12.27 1.04 3.45
CA GLU A 15 -13.30 0.09 3.91
C GLU A 15 -13.60 -0.98 2.85
N GLN A 16 -13.34 -0.69 1.57
CA GLN A 16 -13.55 -1.61 0.46
C GLN A 16 -12.65 -2.86 0.53
N PHE A 17 -11.62 -2.84 1.37
CA PHE A 17 -10.76 -3.99 1.64
C PHE A 17 -11.35 -4.95 2.70
N GLY A 18 -12.43 -4.55 3.37
CA GLY A 18 -13.15 -5.37 4.34
C GLY A 18 -13.64 -6.68 3.72
N GLY A 19 -13.36 -7.81 4.36
CA GLY A 19 -13.77 -9.14 3.89
C GLY A 19 -13.04 -9.65 2.64
N LYS A 20 -12.13 -8.88 2.03
CA LYS A 20 -11.39 -9.28 0.82
C LYS A 20 -10.00 -9.81 1.14
N ARG A 21 -9.52 -10.77 0.36
CA ARG A 21 -8.17 -11.34 0.49
C ARG A 21 -7.11 -10.35 0.02
N LEU A 22 -5.88 -10.47 0.54
CA LEU A 22 -4.75 -9.62 0.17
C LEU A 22 -4.58 -9.45 -1.35
N LEU A 23 -4.67 -10.55 -2.10
CA LEU A 23 -4.54 -10.54 -3.56
C LEU A 23 -5.63 -9.71 -4.24
N GLU A 24 -6.88 -9.80 -3.77
CA GLU A 24 -7.98 -9.00 -4.31
C GLU A 24 -7.79 -7.51 -4.00
N ARG A 25 -7.30 -7.19 -2.81
CA ARG A 25 -6.94 -5.81 -2.44
C ARG A 25 -5.88 -5.26 -3.40
N HIS A 26 -4.82 -6.03 -3.67
CA HIS A 26 -3.77 -5.62 -4.61
C HIS A 26 -4.31 -5.48 -6.04
N ARG A 27 -5.17 -6.39 -6.49
CA ARG A 27 -5.81 -6.28 -7.82
C ARG A 27 -6.66 -5.03 -7.94
N MET A 28 -7.46 -4.70 -6.92
CA MET A 28 -8.27 -3.48 -6.89
C MET A 28 -7.40 -2.23 -6.99
N VAL A 29 -6.31 -2.19 -6.22
CA VAL A 29 -5.37 -1.06 -6.23
C VAL A 29 -4.68 -0.94 -7.58
N ASN A 30 -4.18 -2.04 -8.13
CA ASN A 30 -3.56 -2.06 -9.46
C ASN A 30 -4.55 -1.64 -10.55
N ALA A 31 -5.81 -2.07 -10.47
CA ALA A 31 -6.85 -1.65 -11.41
C ALA A 31 -7.13 -0.14 -11.34
N ALA A 32 -7.20 0.42 -10.12
CA ALA A 32 -7.37 1.87 -9.94
C ALA A 32 -6.16 2.68 -10.43
N LEU A 33 -4.95 2.12 -10.29
CA LEU A 33 -3.68 2.76 -10.67
C LEU A 33 -3.17 2.36 -12.05
N THR A 34 -3.97 1.65 -12.85
CA THR A 34 -3.56 1.19 -14.19
C THR A 34 -3.24 2.37 -15.12
N GLU A 35 -3.95 3.49 -14.99
CA GLU A 35 -3.69 4.71 -15.74
C GLU A 35 -2.34 5.34 -15.34
N GLU A 36 -2.10 5.45 -14.03
CA GLU A 36 -0.88 6.04 -13.45
C GLU A 36 0.36 5.16 -13.68
N MET A 37 0.19 3.83 -13.72
CA MET A 37 1.24 2.87 -14.06
C MET A 37 1.87 3.11 -15.44
N LYS A 38 1.18 3.82 -16.36
CA LYS A 38 1.76 4.18 -17.67
C LYS A 38 2.88 5.22 -17.54
N GLN A 39 2.89 6.01 -16.46
CA GLN A 39 3.87 7.07 -16.20
C GLN A 39 4.93 6.63 -15.17
N ILE A 40 4.61 5.61 -14.36
CA ILE A 40 5.41 5.15 -13.24
C ILE A 40 6.14 3.86 -13.59
N HIS A 41 7.45 3.78 -13.33
CA HIS A 41 8.23 2.57 -13.63
C HIS A 41 7.96 1.43 -12.65
N ALA A 42 7.74 1.76 -11.37
CA ALA A 42 7.46 0.76 -10.35
C ALA A 42 6.56 1.33 -9.25
N LEU A 43 5.61 0.51 -8.80
CA LEU A 43 4.72 0.83 -7.70
C LEU A 43 4.68 -0.35 -6.73
N SER A 44 5.02 -0.10 -5.47
CA SER A 44 5.04 -1.07 -4.38
C SER A 44 3.92 -0.74 -3.39
N ILE A 45 2.96 -1.65 -3.27
CA ILE A 45 1.89 -1.54 -2.27
C ILE A 45 2.41 -2.17 -0.98
N THR A 46 2.72 -1.35 0.02
CA THR A 46 3.25 -1.84 1.31
C THR A 46 2.15 -2.20 2.28
N LYS A 47 1.06 -1.42 2.31
CA LYS A 47 -0.09 -1.70 3.19
C LYS A 47 -1.40 -1.46 2.44
N ALA A 48 -2.31 -2.44 2.54
CA ALA A 48 -3.68 -2.36 2.05
C ALA A 48 -4.62 -2.80 3.18
N LEU A 49 -4.95 -1.84 4.05
CA LEU A 49 -5.60 -2.10 5.34
C LEU A 49 -7.01 -1.48 5.37
N THR A 50 -7.89 -2.04 6.18
CA THR A 50 -9.16 -1.36 6.49
C THR A 50 -8.93 -0.24 7.50
N PRO A 51 -9.81 0.77 7.59
CA PRO A 51 -9.70 1.82 8.60
C PRO A 51 -9.66 1.29 10.03
N GLU A 52 -10.36 0.18 10.30
CA GLU A 52 -10.30 -0.51 11.59
C GLU A 52 -8.91 -1.10 11.86
N GLN A 53 -8.32 -1.80 10.89
CA GLN A 53 -6.97 -2.34 11.00
C GLN A 53 -5.92 -1.24 11.12
N TRP A 54 -6.11 -0.13 10.40
CA TRP A 54 -5.23 1.04 10.48
C TRP A 54 -5.31 1.70 11.85
N LYS A 55 -6.51 1.90 12.43
CA LYS A 55 -6.67 2.41 13.79
C LYS A 55 -5.97 1.53 14.83
N GLN A 56 -6.10 0.21 14.72
CA GLN A 56 -5.42 -0.74 15.61
C GLN A 56 -3.89 -0.72 15.46
N GLN A 57 -3.37 -0.41 14.28
CA GLN A 57 -1.92 -0.25 14.05
C GLN A 57 -1.40 1.16 14.40
N GLN A 58 -2.27 2.16 14.51
CA GLN A 58 -1.90 3.51 14.95
C GLN A 58 -1.83 3.64 16.48
N GLU A 59 -2.30 2.65 17.25
CA GLU A 59 -1.93 2.54 18.65
C GLU A 59 -0.42 2.23 18.72
N PRO A 60 0.39 3.20 19.18
CA PRO A 60 1.81 3.20 18.92
C PRO A 60 2.49 2.18 19.81
N GLU A 61 3.03 1.12 19.21
CA GLU A 61 4.31 0.63 19.70
C GLU A 61 5.36 1.69 19.37
N LYS A 62 5.47 2.70 20.25
CA LYS A 62 6.72 3.44 20.44
C LYS A 62 7.76 2.43 20.94
N SER A 63 8.32 1.63 20.04
CA SER A 63 9.53 0.87 20.34
C SER A 63 10.26 0.59 19.04
N GLN A 64 11.05 1.57 18.62
CA GLN A 64 12.29 1.33 17.89
C GLN A 64 13.12 2.61 17.87
N ALA A 65 13.68 2.89 19.04
CA ALA A 65 15.01 3.48 19.17
C ALA A 65 15.68 2.70 20.32
N ALA A 66 16.22 1.53 20.00
CA ALA A 66 17.04 0.74 20.90
C ALA A 66 18.39 0.46 20.25
N ALA A 67 19.43 0.62 21.08
CA ALA A 67 20.86 0.32 20.90
C ALA A 67 21.71 1.36 20.15
#